data_AF-A0A8J6M886-F1
#
_entry.id   AF-A0A8J6M886-F1
#
_cell.length_a   1.000
_cell.length_b   1.000
_cell.length_c   1.000
_cell.angle_alpha   90.00
_cell.angle_beta   90.00
_cell.angle_gamma   90.00
#
_symmetry.space_group_name_H-M   'P 1'
#
loop_
_entity.id
_entity.type
_entity.pdbx_description
1 polymer ?
#
loop_
_entity_poly.entity_id
_entity_poly.type
_entity_poly.pdbx_seq_one_letter_code
_entity_poly.pdbx_strand_id
1 'polypeptide(L)' 'MQTEFPERYITLGLKIAYYRKKAGLTQEVLAERIGKSVNFVGQVEGTGTIRGVSLETLFKIAQVLKIQPSKLLEDD' A
#
# COMPACT_ATOMS: atom_id res chain seq x y z
N MET A 1 13.98 -2.57 3.82
CA MET A 1 13.98 -2.13 5.23
C MET A 1 14.26 -3.35 6.11
N GLN A 2 15.09 -3.22 7.16
CA GLN A 2 15.17 -4.27 8.18
C GLN A 2 14.02 -4.07 9.18
N THR A 3 13.32 -5.16 9.53
CA THR A 3 12.16 -5.14 10.43
C THR A 3 11.94 -6.53 11.02
N GLU A 4 11.36 -6.58 12.22
CA GLU A 4 10.93 -7.82 12.87
C GLU A 4 9.59 -8.33 12.32
N PHE A 5 8.91 -7.54 11.48
CA PHE A 5 7.57 -7.85 10.97
C PHE A 5 7.48 -7.95 9.43
N PRO A 6 8.39 -8.66 8.74
CA PRO A 6 8.43 -8.67 7.27
C PRO A 6 7.11 -9.14 6.65
N GLU A 7 6.51 -10.20 7.19
CA GLU A 7 5.23 -10.74 6.71
C GLU A 7 4.09 -9.73 6.80
N ARG A 8 4.02 -8.93 7.88
CA ARG A 8 2.99 -7.89 8.02
C ARG A 8 3.13 -6.80 6.96
N TYR A 9 4.35 -6.42 6.60
CA TYR A 9 4.59 -5.45 5.54
C TYR A 9 4.29 -6.02 4.14
N ILE A 10 4.57 -7.31 3.90
CA ILE A 10 4.17 -8.00 2.68
C ILE A 10 2.65 -8.04 2.57
N THR A 11 1.95 -8.47 3.62
CA THR A 11 0.47 -8.50 3.65
C THR A 11 -0.13 -7.13 3.42
N LEU A 12 0.40 -6.09 4.07
CA LEU A 12 -0.01 -4.70 3.82
C LEU A 12 0.13 -4.33 2.34
N GLY A 13 1.29 -4.62 1.72
CA GLY A 13 1.53 -4.39 0.30
C GLY A 13 0.53 -5.09 -0.61
N LEU A 14 0.26 -6.38 -0.33
CA LEU A 14 -0.71 -7.18 -1.07
C LEU A 14 -2.13 -6.65 -0.92
N LYS A 15 -2.53 -6.21 0.28
CA LYS A 15 -3.84 -5.58 0.52
C LYS A 15 -3.99 -4.25 -0.22
N ILE A 16 -2.95 -3.41 -0.23
CA ILE A 16 -2.93 -2.18 -1.02
C ILE A 16 -3.11 -2.51 -2.51
N ALA A 17 -2.36 -3.47 -3.04
CA ALA A 17 -2.48 -3.89 -4.44
C ALA A 17 -3.88 -4.44 -4.77
N TYR A 18 -4.46 -5.24 -3.88
CA TYR A 18 -5.80 -5.81 -4.02
C TYR A 18 -6.86 -4.70 -4.11
N TYR A 19 -6.89 -3.78 -3.14
CA TYR A 19 -7.87 -2.70 -3.12
C TYR A 19 -7.65 -1.69 -4.25
N ARG A 20 -6.40 -1.42 -4.63
CA ARG A 20 -6.07 -0.59 -5.81
C ARG A 20 -6.66 -1.18 -7.08
N LYS A 21 -6.45 -2.49 -7.33
CA LYS A 21 -7.01 -3.19 -8.49
C LYS A 21 -8.54 -3.21 -8.45
N LYS A 22 -9.13 -3.45 -7.27
CA LYS A 22 -10.59 -3.39 -7.07
C LYS A 22 -11.17 -2.00 -7.36
N ALA A 23 -10.41 -0.94 -7.10
CA ALA A 23 -10.76 0.44 -7.43
C ALA A 23 -10.46 0.83 -8.90
N GLY A 24 -9.94 -0.09 -9.73
CA GLY A 24 -9.64 0.16 -11.14
C GLY A 24 -8.46 1.12 -11.38
N LEU A 25 -7.58 1.31 -10.40
CA LEU A 25 -6.46 2.26 -10.50
C LEU A 25 -5.17 1.56 -10.93
N THR A 26 -4.37 2.20 -11.79
CA THR A 26 -2.98 1.78 -12.04
C THR A 26 -2.07 2.21 -10.89
N GLN A 27 -0.84 1.69 -10.85
CA GLN A 27 0.14 2.14 -9.83
C GLN A 27 0.50 3.61 -10.02
N GLU A 28 0.58 4.08 -11.27
CA GLU A 28 0.83 5.47 -11.63
C GLU A 28 -0.25 6.39 -11.06
N VAL A 29 -1.52 6.03 -11.26
CA VAL A 29 -2.66 6.84 -10.77
C VAL A 29 -2.70 6.86 -9.24
N LEU A 30 -2.45 5.72 -8.58
CA LEU A 30 -2.38 5.71 -7.11
C LEU A 30 -1.22 6.59 -6.63
N ALA A 31 -0.04 6.44 -7.22
CA ALA A 31 1.16 7.19 -6.85
C ALA A 31 0.95 8.70 -6.95
N GLU A 32 0.38 9.17 -8.06
CA GLU A 32 0.03 10.58 -8.29
C GLU A 32 -0.90 11.08 -7.16
N ARG A 33 -1.99 10.36 -6.87
CA ARG A 33 -2.99 10.78 -5.88
C ARG A 33 -2.49 10.81 -4.45
N ILE A 34 -1.49 9.99 -4.11
CA ILE A 34 -0.88 9.98 -2.76
C ILE A 34 0.39 10.83 -2.66
N GLY A 35 0.79 11.48 -3.76
CA GLY A 35 2.00 12.31 -3.82
C GLY A 35 3.30 11.50 -3.65
N LYS A 36 3.38 10.33 -4.29
CA LYS A 36 4.55 9.43 -4.27
C LYS A 36 4.97 9.07 -5.70
N SER A 37 6.16 8.48 -5.85
CA SER A 37 6.61 7.96 -7.14
C SER A 37 5.95 6.62 -7.45
N VAL A 38 5.83 6.30 -8.75
CA VAL A 38 5.34 4.99 -9.21
C VAL A 38 6.20 3.85 -8.65
N ASN A 39 7.53 4.05 -8.65
CA ASN A 39 8.48 3.10 -8.07
C ASN A 39 8.22 2.86 -6.57
N PHE A 40 7.83 3.90 -5.81
CA PHE A 40 7.47 3.73 -4.40
C PHE A 40 6.25 2.80 -4.25
N VAL A 41 5.20 3.01 -5.06
CA VAL A 41 4.02 2.14 -5.04
C VAL A 41 4.38 0.72 -5.46
N GLY A 42 5.19 0.54 -6.51
CA GLY A 42 5.68 -0.77 -6.94
C GLY A 42 6.48 -1.51 -5.86
N GLN A 43 7.34 -0.80 -5.10
CA GLN A 43 8.09 -1.37 -3.98
C GLN A 43 7.22 -1.72 -2.78
N VAL A 44 6.15 -0.96 -2.52
CA VAL A 44 5.21 -1.23 -1.43
C VAL A 44 4.32 -2.42 -1.75
N GLU A 45 3.82 -2.51 -2.97
CA GLU A 45 2.91 -3.58 -3.40
C GLU A 45 3.63 -4.90 -3.75
N GLY A 46 4.92 -4.83 -4.09
CA GLY A 46 5.73 -5.97 -4.48
C GLY A 46 6.30 -6.76 -3.30
N THR A 47 6.52 -8.06 -3.50
CA THR A 47 7.13 -8.96 -2.49
C THR A 47 8.66 -8.98 -2.55
N GLY A 48 9.27 -8.44 -3.60
CA GLY A 48 10.72 -8.46 -3.81
C GLY A 48 11.51 -7.51 -2.90
N THR A 49 10.85 -6.61 -2.18
CA THR A 49 11.51 -5.72 -1.22
C THR A 49 10.56 -5.38 -0.08
N ILE A 50 11.01 -5.52 1.16
CA ILE A 50 10.25 -5.06 2.32
C ILE A 50 10.31 -3.53 2.40
N ARG A 51 9.17 -2.88 2.12
CA ARG A 51 9.01 -1.42 2.13
C ARG A 51 7.91 -0.99 3.10
N GLY A 52 8.27 -0.18 4.08
CA GLY A 52 7.31 0.46 4.97
C GLY A 52 6.66 1.71 4.35
N VAL A 53 5.50 2.07 4.87
CA VAL A 53 4.79 3.33 4.60
C VAL A 53 4.63 4.13 5.90
N SER A 54 4.61 5.46 5.82
CA SER A 54 4.19 6.28 6.97
C SER A 54 2.69 6.13 7.22
N LEU A 55 2.23 6.42 8.45
CA LEU A 55 0.80 6.46 8.76
C LEU A 55 0.05 7.45 7.87
N GLU A 56 0.63 8.62 7.59
CA GLU A 56 0.06 9.59 6.66
C GLU A 56 -0.13 9.01 5.25
N THR A 57 0.87 8.27 4.75
CA THR A 57 0.78 7.60 3.45
C THR A 57 -0.32 6.53 3.47
N LEU A 58 -0.41 5.76 4.55
CA LEU A 58 -1.45 4.75 4.74
C LEU A 58 -2.86 5.36 4.73
N PHE A 59 -3.07 6.49 5.43
CA PHE A 59 -4.34 7.21 5.41
C PHE A 59 -4.68 7.79 4.04
N LYS A 60 -3.70 8.36 3.32
CA LYS A 60 -3.89 8.83 1.94
C LYS A 60 -4.29 7.69 1.01
N ILE A 61 -3.64 6.53 1.12
CA ILE A 61 -4.00 5.34 0.34
C ILE A 61 -5.44 4.92 0.65
N ALA A 62 -5.81 4.76 1.92
CA ALA A 62 -7.15 4.37 2.33
C ALA A 62 -8.23 5.36 1.81
N GLN A 63 -7.96 6.67 1.88
CA GLN A 63 -8.84 7.71 1.35
C GLN A 63 -9.02 7.61 -0.17
N VAL A 64 -7.93 7.45 -0.93
CA VAL A 64 -7.98 7.30 -2.40
C VAL A 64 -8.74 6.05 -2.81
N LEU A 65 -8.55 4.96 -2.07
CA LEU A 65 -9.21 3.67 -2.31
C LEU A 65 -10.64 3.61 -1.74
N LYS A 66 -11.10 4.66 -1.03
CA LYS A 66 -12.41 4.76 -0.38
C LYS A 66 -12.72 3.59 0.56
N ILE A 67 -11.73 3.21 1.36
CA ILE A 67 -11.85 2.16 2.39
C ILE A 67 -11.45 2.70 3.77
N GLN A 68 -11.86 2.00 4.83
CA GLN A 68 -11.34 2.28 6.17
C GLN A 68 -9.87 1.86 6.26
N PRO A 69 -8.99 2.64 6.92
CA PRO A 69 -7.57 2.28 7.09
C PRO A 69 -7.37 0.90 7.74
N SER A 70 -8.28 0.46 8.61
CA SER A 70 -8.23 -0.86 9.26
C SER A 70 -8.18 -1.99 8.23
N LYS A 71 -8.83 -1.84 7.07
CA LYS A 71 -8.85 -2.86 6.01
C LYS A 71 -7.47 -3.17 5.43
N LEU A 72 -6.50 -2.27 5.62
CA LEU A 72 -5.11 -2.48 5.22
C LEU A 72 -4.27 -3.17 6.30
N LEU A 73 -4.77 -3.26 7.53
CA LEU A 73 -4.05 -3.75 8.71
C LEU A 73 -4.72 -4.95 9.40
N GLU A 74 -5.98 -5.25 9.08
CA GLU A 74 -6.69 -6.42 9.58
C GLU A 74 -5.89 -7.69 9.23
N ASP A 75 -5.81 -8.64 10.17
CA ASP A 75 -5.42 -10.01 9.85
C ASP A 75 -6.65 -10.70 9.23
N ASP A 76 -6.46 -11.59 8.26
CA ASP A 76 -7.55 -12.37 7.66
C ASP A 76 -7.97 -13.55 8.56
#